data_AF-A0A2G9M5T5-F1
#
_entry.id   AF-A0A2G9M5T5-F1
#
_cell.length_a   1.000
_cell.length_b   1.000
_cell.length_c   1.000
_cell.angle_alpha   90.00
_cell.angle_beta   90.00
_cell.angle_gamma   90.00
#
_symmetry.space_group_name_H-M   'P 1'
#
loop_
_entity.id
_entity.type
_entity.pdbx_description
1 polymer ?
#
loop_
_entity_poly.entity_id
_entity_poly.type
_entity_poly.pdbx_seq_one_letter_code
_entity_poly.pdbx_strand_id
1 'polypeptide(L)'
;MAETIETIITDLDHTIIDGSTFDLFSLAAGIKQKQLDLLKARFRRDPESIHRWGPLNALLLRQRNVERVLKAMGEIPYTEGVEEFFRHLPHGVQHAGILTSSIDLVAEHVRKELGLDFAMANELPTKRGIITGRYTARVPMGQKLDAFKKLCDERDISLSSALYVGDNDNDQPVIKYLCDQGGYTAAFRPYRCPELEEIAHITVDDFTTLHHWIESVNTNNFRERSDDIVRAVGVVIEYEQRVVVVYDNKREIWTIPSGRKRPLESFNQAAAREGREETGLEIDEIHFVEKYVRDGDRGDIVYKEVYAARPVGELTSDSFQPLVRGEIGEVRLVPLDEIINKNHLNMPEYIIQQLRDYQRWSINHRR
;
A
#
# COMPACT_ATOMS: atom_id res chain seq x y z
N MET A 1 13.59 -18.86 19.00
CA MET A 1 12.36 -19.62 19.32
C MET A 1 11.25 -18.91 18.58
N ALA A 2 10.64 -19.61 17.60
CA ALA A 2 9.76 -19.11 16.54
C ALA A 2 10.21 -17.80 15.87
N GLU A 3 11.18 -17.88 14.95
CA GLU A 3 11.68 -16.78 14.11
C GLU A 3 10.80 -16.58 12.84
N THR A 4 9.54 -17.01 12.87
CA THR A 4 8.72 -17.11 11.66
C THR A 4 7.27 -16.70 11.91
N ILE A 5 6.71 -15.94 10.98
CA ILE A 5 5.30 -15.60 10.86
C ILE A 5 4.54 -16.85 10.41
N GLU A 6 3.62 -17.33 11.23
CA GLU A 6 2.79 -18.52 10.96
C GLU A 6 1.33 -18.15 10.74
N THR A 7 0.84 -17.06 11.35
CA THR A 7 -0.55 -16.63 11.23
C THR A 7 -0.64 -15.16 10.82
N ILE A 8 -1.43 -14.87 9.79
CA ILE A 8 -1.72 -13.51 9.34
C ILE A 8 -3.13 -13.11 9.78
N ILE A 9 -3.24 -11.99 10.48
CA ILE A 9 -4.51 -11.36 10.83
C ILE A 9 -4.52 -9.99 10.17
N THR A 10 -5.52 -9.72 9.35
CA THR A 10 -5.60 -8.48 8.56
C THR A 10 -6.91 -7.75 8.80
N ASP A 11 -6.86 -6.42 8.77
CA ASP A 11 -8.07 -5.64 8.58
C ASP A 11 -8.68 -5.91 7.19
N LEU A 12 -9.94 -5.53 7.04
CA LEU A 12 -10.70 -5.66 5.80
C LEU A 12 -10.77 -4.35 5.02
N ASP A 13 -11.31 -3.29 5.63
CA ASP A 13 -11.66 -2.05 4.94
C ASP A 13 -10.39 -1.24 4.71
N HIS A 14 -10.18 -0.71 3.50
CA HIS A 14 -8.95 -0.01 3.09
C HIS A 14 -7.64 -0.83 3.20
N THR A 15 -7.72 -2.12 3.54
CA THR A 15 -6.60 -3.06 3.60
C THR A 15 -6.75 -4.15 2.54
N ILE A 16 -7.63 -5.16 2.75
CA ILE A 16 -7.94 -6.17 1.72
C ILE A 16 -8.84 -5.58 0.63
N ILE A 17 -9.87 -4.83 1.03
CA ILE A 17 -10.80 -4.15 0.13
C ILE A 17 -10.27 -2.74 -0.10
N ASP A 18 -10.16 -2.33 -1.37
CA ASP A 18 -9.90 -0.94 -1.74
C ASP A 18 -11.18 -0.10 -1.58
N GLY A 19 -11.53 0.18 -0.33
CA GLY A 19 -12.75 0.89 0.02
C GLY A 19 -13.34 0.47 1.36
N SER A 20 -14.60 0.87 1.56
CA SER A 20 -15.35 0.58 2.77
C SER A 20 -16.46 -0.42 2.47
N THR A 21 -16.51 -1.50 3.24
CA THR A 21 -17.55 -2.52 3.20
C THR A 21 -18.94 -1.91 3.38
N PHE A 22 -19.11 -0.97 4.31
CA PHE A 22 -20.40 -0.30 4.49
C PHE A 22 -20.79 0.53 3.27
N ASP A 23 -19.82 1.07 2.53
CA ASP A 23 -20.05 1.85 1.33
C ASP A 23 -20.46 0.95 0.17
N LEU A 24 -19.73 -0.14 -0.07
CA LEU A 24 -20.04 -1.15 -1.08
C LEU A 24 -21.41 -1.78 -0.84
N PHE A 25 -21.66 -2.24 0.39
CA PHE A 25 -22.87 -2.94 0.74
C PHE A 25 -24.11 -2.02 0.70
N SER A 26 -23.97 -0.76 1.13
CA SER A 26 -25.07 0.22 1.08
C SER A 26 -25.41 0.67 -0.34
N LEU A 27 -24.41 0.75 -1.23
CA LEU A 27 -24.61 1.03 -2.65
C LEU A 27 -25.38 -0.12 -3.31
N ALA A 28 -24.91 -1.36 -3.13
CA ALA A 28 -25.55 -2.55 -3.64
C ALA A 28 -26.98 -2.75 -3.10
N ALA A 29 -27.23 -2.34 -1.84
CA ALA A 29 -28.55 -2.38 -1.23
C ALA A 29 -29.48 -1.20 -1.62
N GLY A 30 -29.00 -0.25 -2.44
CA GLY A 30 -29.78 0.91 -2.87
C GLY A 30 -30.14 1.86 -1.71
N ILE A 31 -29.27 1.97 -0.70
CA ILE A 31 -29.47 2.84 0.47
C ILE A 31 -28.34 3.84 0.69
N LYS A 32 -27.35 3.91 -0.22
CA LYS A 32 -26.17 4.79 -0.07
C LYS A 32 -26.53 6.24 0.27
N GLN A 33 -27.53 6.82 -0.39
CA GLN A 33 -27.96 8.19 -0.09
C GLN A 33 -28.45 8.35 1.36
N LYS A 34 -29.23 7.39 1.87
CA LYS A 34 -29.72 7.42 3.26
C LYS A 34 -28.58 7.28 4.26
N GLN A 35 -27.57 6.47 3.95
CA GLN A 35 -26.36 6.34 4.76
C GLN A 35 -25.58 7.67 4.78
N LEU A 36 -25.41 8.34 3.64
CA LEU A 36 -24.75 9.65 3.57
C LEU A 36 -25.50 10.73 4.34
N ASP A 37 -26.83 10.75 4.24
CA ASP A 37 -27.67 11.70 4.99
C ASP A 37 -27.54 11.49 6.50
N LEU A 38 -27.49 10.21 6.95
CA LEU A 38 -27.22 9.85 8.33
C LEU A 38 -25.83 10.33 8.78
N LEU A 39 -24.80 10.12 7.96
CA LEU A 39 -23.43 10.57 8.23
C LEU A 39 -23.37 12.09 8.43
N LYS A 40 -23.97 12.85 7.49
CA LYS A 40 -24.02 14.32 7.52
C LYS A 40 -24.80 14.86 8.72
N ALA A 41 -25.93 14.26 9.04
CA ALA A 41 -26.82 14.75 10.09
C ALA A 41 -26.27 14.48 11.50
N ARG A 42 -25.60 13.34 11.70
CA ARG A 42 -25.29 12.82 13.03
C ARG A 42 -23.81 12.89 13.38
N PHE A 43 -22.95 12.34 12.54
CA PHE A 43 -21.53 12.15 12.88
C PHE A 43 -20.69 13.40 12.63
N ARG A 44 -21.07 14.24 11.65
CA ARG A 44 -20.44 15.58 11.51
C ARG A 44 -20.63 16.45 12.76
N ARG A 45 -21.71 16.23 13.53
CA ARG A 45 -22.03 17.00 14.74
C ARG A 45 -21.49 16.38 16.01
N ASP A 46 -21.29 15.07 16.01
CA ASP A 46 -20.83 14.29 17.17
C ASP A 46 -19.92 13.13 16.69
N PRO A 47 -18.62 13.41 16.47
CA PRO A 47 -17.65 12.40 16.04
C PRO A 47 -17.52 11.22 17.04
N GLU A 48 -17.65 11.47 18.34
CA GLU A 48 -17.58 10.47 19.41
C GLU A 48 -18.69 9.41 19.34
N SER A 49 -19.79 9.73 18.64
CA SER A 49 -20.87 8.77 18.36
C SER A 49 -20.49 7.67 17.36
N ILE A 50 -19.25 7.60 16.84
CA ILE A 50 -18.81 6.64 15.80
C ILE A 50 -19.14 5.18 16.12
N HIS A 51 -19.13 4.78 17.40
CA HIS A 51 -19.54 3.46 17.87
C HIS A 51 -20.98 3.06 17.45
N ARG A 52 -21.83 4.04 17.12
CA ARG A 52 -23.21 3.85 16.64
C ARG A 52 -23.32 3.63 15.13
N TRP A 53 -22.22 3.74 14.39
CA TRP A 53 -22.20 3.60 12.93
C TRP A 53 -22.77 2.26 12.48
N GLY A 54 -22.27 1.15 13.04
CA GLY A 54 -22.75 -0.19 12.74
C GLY A 54 -24.25 -0.39 13.04
N PRO A 55 -24.72 -0.14 14.27
CA PRO A 55 -26.14 -0.27 14.63
C PRO A 55 -27.08 0.56 13.74
N LEU A 56 -26.70 1.79 13.37
CA LEU A 56 -27.54 2.62 12.53
C LEU A 56 -27.58 2.13 11.08
N ASN A 57 -26.46 1.66 10.53
CA ASN A 57 -26.43 1.04 9.21
C ASN A 57 -27.25 -0.26 9.19
N ALA A 58 -27.19 -1.07 10.24
CA ALA A 58 -28.01 -2.27 10.36
C ALA A 58 -29.51 -1.93 10.25
N LEU A 59 -29.97 -0.87 10.92
CA LEU A 59 -31.35 -0.41 10.81
C LEU A 59 -31.72 0.03 9.39
N LEU A 60 -30.83 0.74 8.68
CA LEU A 60 -31.06 1.14 7.28
C LEU A 60 -31.12 -0.05 6.33
N LEU A 61 -30.36 -1.11 6.61
CA LEU A 61 -30.29 -2.34 5.84
C LEU A 61 -31.43 -3.32 6.13
N ARG A 62 -32.27 -3.05 7.13
CA ARG A 62 -33.40 -3.90 7.50
C ARG A 62 -34.30 -4.19 6.29
N GLN A 63 -34.80 -5.42 6.19
CA GLN A 63 -35.62 -5.94 5.08
C GLN A 63 -34.89 -6.15 3.74
N ARG A 64 -33.57 -5.90 3.66
CA ARG A 64 -32.80 -6.25 2.46
C ARG A 64 -32.50 -7.73 2.41
N ASN A 65 -32.60 -8.32 1.22
CA ASN A 65 -32.23 -9.72 0.98
C ASN A 65 -30.74 -9.83 0.70
N VAL A 66 -30.02 -10.62 1.48
CA VAL A 66 -28.55 -10.69 1.46
C VAL A 66 -28.04 -11.17 0.11
N GLU A 67 -28.60 -12.25 -0.44
CA GLU A 67 -28.17 -12.81 -1.72
C GLU A 67 -28.30 -11.79 -2.86
N ARG A 68 -29.40 -11.02 -2.89
CA ARG A 68 -29.59 -9.95 -3.87
C ARG A 68 -28.57 -8.83 -3.69
N VAL A 69 -28.24 -8.46 -2.46
CA VAL A 69 -27.26 -7.39 -2.19
C VAL A 69 -25.86 -7.86 -2.59
N LEU A 70 -25.44 -9.06 -2.18
CA LEU A 70 -24.13 -9.61 -2.57
C LEU A 70 -24.02 -9.76 -4.08
N LYS A 71 -25.07 -10.25 -4.75
CA LYS A 71 -25.10 -10.34 -6.23
C LYS A 71 -25.01 -8.96 -6.90
N ALA A 72 -25.65 -7.94 -6.33
CA ALA A 72 -25.61 -6.58 -6.86
C ALA A 72 -24.28 -5.86 -6.59
N MET A 73 -23.53 -6.30 -5.57
CA MET A 73 -22.21 -5.78 -5.26
C MET A 73 -21.19 -6.18 -6.34
N GLY A 74 -21.37 -7.33 -6.98
CA GLY A 74 -20.48 -7.81 -8.05
C GLY A 74 -19.14 -8.28 -7.50
N GLU A 75 -18.08 -8.06 -8.27
CA GLU A 75 -16.70 -8.33 -7.86
C GLU A 75 -16.29 -7.38 -6.73
N ILE A 76 -15.59 -7.91 -5.73
CA ILE A 76 -15.03 -7.10 -4.66
C ILE A 76 -13.83 -6.32 -5.22
N PRO A 77 -13.75 -4.99 -4.99
CA PRO A 77 -12.58 -4.23 -5.37
C PRO A 77 -11.42 -4.55 -4.42
N TYR A 78 -10.71 -5.64 -4.67
CA TYR A 78 -9.53 -6.01 -3.89
C TYR A 78 -8.39 -5.03 -4.13
N THR A 79 -7.60 -4.76 -3.09
CA THR A 79 -6.34 -4.03 -3.25
C THR A 79 -5.35 -4.85 -4.07
N GLU A 80 -4.43 -4.14 -4.72
CA GLU A 80 -3.44 -4.73 -5.61
C GLU A 80 -2.62 -5.84 -4.92
N GLY A 81 -2.57 -7.01 -5.56
CA GLY A 81 -1.81 -8.17 -5.09
C GLY A 81 -2.52 -9.07 -4.09
N VAL A 82 -3.69 -8.71 -3.55
CA VAL A 82 -4.43 -9.51 -2.54
C VAL A 82 -4.74 -10.91 -3.01
N GLU A 83 -5.33 -11.04 -4.20
CA GLU A 83 -5.77 -12.35 -4.71
C GLU A 83 -4.58 -13.29 -4.92
N GLU A 84 -3.46 -12.77 -5.43
CA GLU A 84 -2.25 -13.55 -5.64
C GLU A 84 -1.59 -13.92 -4.31
N PHE A 85 -1.56 -12.99 -3.35
CA PHE A 85 -1.02 -13.19 -2.02
C PHE A 85 -1.72 -14.32 -1.25
N PHE A 86 -3.05 -14.32 -1.22
CA PHE A 86 -3.78 -15.36 -0.48
C PHE A 86 -3.88 -16.68 -1.26
N ARG A 87 -3.71 -16.65 -2.59
CA ARG A 87 -3.57 -17.87 -3.40
C ARG A 87 -2.21 -18.54 -3.16
N HIS A 88 -1.16 -17.77 -2.95
CA HIS A 88 0.19 -18.23 -2.71
C HIS A 88 0.76 -17.58 -1.44
N LEU A 89 0.33 -18.12 -0.28
CA LEU A 89 0.81 -17.63 1.00
C LEU A 89 2.35 -17.77 1.11
N PRO A 90 3.03 -16.81 1.75
CA PRO A 90 4.47 -16.89 1.98
C PRO A 90 4.88 -18.15 2.73
N HIS A 91 6.11 -18.61 2.49
CA HIS A 91 6.68 -19.78 3.16
C HIS A 91 6.52 -19.70 4.69
N GLY A 92 6.04 -20.78 5.31
CA GLY A 92 5.87 -20.88 6.77
C GLY A 92 4.55 -20.33 7.30
N VAL A 93 3.82 -19.51 6.52
CA VAL A 93 2.47 -19.07 6.89
C VAL A 93 1.51 -20.24 6.75
N GLN A 94 0.82 -20.58 7.84
CA GLN A 94 -0.12 -21.70 7.94
C GLN A 94 -1.57 -21.23 7.91
N HIS A 95 -1.84 -20.07 8.48
CA HIS A 95 -3.20 -19.55 8.62
C HIS A 95 -3.30 -18.07 8.26
N ALA A 96 -4.41 -17.69 7.67
CA ALA A 96 -4.75 -16.30 7.39
C ALA A 96 -6.21 -16.00 7.72
N GLY A 97 -6.49 -14.80 8.22
CA GLY A 97 -7.87 -14.40 8.47
C GLY A 97 -8.07 -12.93 8.75
N ILE A 98 -9.36 -12.56 8.83
CA ILE A 98 -9.82 -11.18 8.93
C ILE A 98 -10.18 -10.85 10.38
N LEU A 99 -9.79 -9.66 10.85
CA LEU A 99 -10.35 -9.00 12.02
C LEU A 99 -10.83 -7.61 11.63
N THR A 100 -12.15 -7.37 11.63
CA THR A 100 -12.71 -6.11 11.16
C THR A 100 -13.86 -5.58 12.01
N SER A 101 -13.91 -4.26 12.21
CA SER A 101 -15.07 -3.58 12.80
C SER A 101 -16.24 -3.42 11.81
N SER A 102 -16.16 -4.04 10.64
CA SER A 102 -17.23 -4.08 9.65
C SER A 102 -18.22 -5.24 9.87
N ILE A 103 -19.00 -5.61 8.87
CA ILE A 103 -20.07 -6.63 8.98
C ILE A 103 -19.65 -8.03 8.49
N ASP A 104 -20.13 -9.05 9.21
CA ASP A 104 -19.92 -10.47 8.96
C ASP A 104 -20.33 -10.93 7.55
N LEU A 105 -21.40 -10.38 6.99
CA LEU A 105 -21.89 -10.79 5.66
C LEU A 105 -20.85 -10.60 4.54
N VAL A 106 -20.08 -9.50 4.59
CA VAL A 106 -19.04 -9.21 3.58
C VAL A 106 -17.72 -9.85 3.98
N ALA A 107 -17.35 -9.80 5.26
CA ALA A 107 -16.14 -10.45 5.75
C ALA A 107 -16.14 -11.97 5.46
N GLU A 108 -17.28 -12.65 5.63
CA GLU A 108 -17.42 -14.08 5.33
C GLU A 108 -17.47 -14.36 3.83
N HIS A 109 -17.96 -13.42 3.02
CA HIS A 109 -17.90 -13.53 1.56
C HIS A 109 -16.45 -13.50 1.07
N VAL A 110 -15.69 -12.48 1.51
CA VAL A 110 -14.27 -12.30 1.20
C VAL A 110 -13.45 -13.48 1.74
N ARG A 111 -13.73 -13.94 2.96
CA ARG A 111 -13.08 -15.11 3.56
C ARG A 111 -13.19 -16.34 2.65
N LYS A 112 -14.38 -16.60 2.10
CA LYS A 112 -14.61 -17.75 1.22
C LYS A 112 -13.94 -17.59 -0.13
N GLU A 113 -13.99 -16.39 -0.71
CA GLU A 113 -13.44 -16.10 -2.03
C GLU A 113 -11.91 -16.18 -2.03
N LEU A 114 -11.25 -15.65 -1.00
CA LEU A 114 -9.80 -15.67 -0.84
C LEU A 114 -9.27 -16.93 -0.13
N GLY A 115 -10.14 -17.86 0.28
CA GLY A 115 -9.73 -19.11 0.93
C GLY A 115 -9.14 -18.95 2.34
N LEU A 116 -9.52 -17.88 3.07
CA LEU A 116 -9.01 -17.60 4.42
C LEU A 116 -9.59 -18.56 5.47
N ASP A 117 -8.82 -18.88 6.49
CA ASP A 117 -9.24 -19.77 7.58
C ASP A 117 -10.36 -19.16 8.45
N PHE A 118 -10.36 -17.83 8.59
CA PHE A 118 -11.31 -17.17 9.47
C PHE A 118 -11.63 -15.72 9.17
N ALA A 119 -12.76 -15.28 9.71
CA ALA A 119 -13.15 -13.88 9.79
C ALA A 119 -13.85 -13.63 11.13
N MET A 120 -13.37 -12.62 11.87
CA MET A 120 -14.06 -12.05 13.03
C MET A 120 -14.53 -10.64 12.65
N ALA A 121 -15.85 -10.45 12.64
CA ALA A 121 -16.51 -9.20 12.28
C ALA A 121 -17.74 -8.97 13.16
N ASN A 122 -18.35 -7.79 13.06
CA ASN A 122 -19.62 -7.51 13.74
C ASN A 122 -20.78 -8.21 13.04
N GLU A 123 -21.71 -8.74 13.82
CA GLU A 123 -22.77 -9.59 13.29
C GLU A 123 -23.93 -8.74 12.78
N LEU A 124 -24.43 -9.08 11.59
CA LEU A 124 -25.66 -8.54 11.02
C LEU A 124 -26.68 -9.67 10.81
N PRO A 125 -27.45 -10.05 11.87
CA PRO A 125 -28.28 -11.24 11.83
C PRO A 125 -29.36 -11.21 10.74
N THR A 126 -29.55 -12.35 10.11
CA THR A 126 -30.55 -12.55 9.06
C THR A 126 -31.62 -13.55 9.49
N LYS A 127 -32.82 -13.46 8.90
CA LYS A 127 -33.89 -14.45 9.02
C LYS A 127 -34.39 -14.79 7.63
N ARG A 128 -34.22 -16.05 7.22
CA ARG A 128 -34.56 -16.52 5.85
C ARG A 128 -33.91 -15.64 4.76
N GLY A 129 -32.62 -15.32 4.94
CA GLY A 129 -31.85 -14.49 4.00
C GLY A 129 -32.19 -12.98 4.03
N ILE A 130 -33.03 -12.53 4.96
CA ILE A 130 -33.42 -11.11 5.10
C ILE A 130 -32.75 -10.50 6.33
N ILE A 131 -32.13 -9.33 6.16
CA ILE A 131 -31.48 -8.59 7.25
C ILE A 131 -32.54 -8.10 8.25
N THR A 132 -32.33 -8.44 9.53
CA THR A 132 -33.29 -8.15 10.61
C THR A 132 -33.22 -6.70 11.11
N GLY A 133 -32.09 -6.04 10.89
CA GLY A 133 -31.76 -4.73 11.45
C GLY A 133 -31.22 -4.75 12.88
N ARG A 134 -31.00 -5.94 13.46
CA ARG A 134 -30.20 -6.10 14.68
C ARG A 134 -28.71 -6.04 14.36
N TYR A 135 -27.89 -5.75 15.36
CA TYR A 135 -26.45 -5.65 15.23
C TYR A 135 -25.78 -6.12 16.53
N THR A 136 -24.77 -6.97 16.43
CA THR A 136 -23.95 -7.40 17.57
C THR A 136 -22.51 -6.95 17.36
N ALA A 137 -21.98 -6.13 18.27
CA ALA A 137 -20.63 -5.62 18.17
C ALA A 137 -19.61 -6.64 18.73
N ARG A 138 -19.12 -7.55 17.89
CA ARG A 138 -18.04 -8.51 18.26
C ARG A 138 -16.64 -7.88 18.14
N VAL A 139 -16.48 -6.93 17.22
CA VAL A 139 -15.29 -6.11 17.00
C VAL A 139 -15.71 -4.63 17.04
N PRO A 140 -16.07 -4.09 18.22
CA PRO A 140 -16.56 -2.73 18.32
C PRO A 140 -15.51 -1.72 17.84
N MET A 141 -15.96 -0.63 17.20
CA MET A 141 -15.08 0.47 16.81
C MET A 141 -14.38 1.06 18.05
N GLY A 142 -13.07 1.21 18.01
CA GLY A 142 -12.24 1.66 19.14
C GLY A 142 -11.92 0.58 20.18
N GLN A 143 -12.40 -0.66 19.99
CA GLN A 143 -12.12 -1.81 20.87
C GLN A 143 -11.55 -3.00 20.09
N LYS A 144 -10.89 -2.73 18.95
CA LYS A 144 -10.32 -3.78 18.09
C LYS A 144 -9.25 -4.60 18.80
N LEU A 145 -8.51 -4.01 19.74
CA LEU A 145 -7.54 -4.72 20.58
C LEU A 145 -8.16 -5.82 21.44
N ASP A 146 -9.30 -5.55 22.08
CA ASP A 146 -9.97 -6.56 22.91
C ASP A 146 -10.50 -7.71 22.05
N ALA A 147 -11.02 -7.38 20.87
CA ALA A 147 -11.44 -8.38 19.89
C ALA A 147 -10.26 -9.18 19.32
N PHE A 148 -9.11 -8.55 19.08
CA PHE A 148 -7.86 -9.22 18.66
C PHE A 148 -7.39 -10.23 19.70
N LYS A 149 -7.30 -9.82 20.98
CA LYS A 149 -6.93 -10.73 22.08
C LYS A 149 -7.86 -11.93 22.14
N LYS A 150 -9.17 -11.66 22.09
CA LYS A 150 -10.20 -12.70 22.07
C LYS A 150 -10.06 -13.64 20.87
N LEU A 151 -9.76 -13.11 19.68
CA LEU A 151 -9.52 -13.90 18.48
C LEU A 151 -8.33 -14.83 18.67
N CYS A 152 -7.21 -14.32 19.18
CA CYS A 152 -6.03 -15.13 19.44
C CYS A 152 -6.31 -16.23 20.45
N ASP A 153 -7.00 -15.92 21.55
CA ASP A 153 -7.40 -16.89 22.57
C ASP A 153 -8.35 -17.97 22.02
N GLU A 154 -9.38 -17.57 21.27
CA GLU A 154 -10.37 -18.50 20.68
C GLU A 154 -9.76 -19.46 19.67
N ARG A 155 -8.61 -19.11 19.10
CA ARG A 155 -7.96 -19.81 17.98
C ARG A 155 -6.60 -20.38 18.30
N ASP A 156 -6.15 -20.24 19.55
CA ASP A 156 -4.83 -20.69 20.00
C ASP A 156 -3.69 -20.11 19.13
N ILE A 157 -3.83 -18.83 18.73
CA ILE A 157 -2.83 -18.14 17.92
C ILE A 157 -1.72 -17.65 18.84
N SER A 158 -0.50 -18.15 18.61
CA SER A 158 0.68 -17.64 19.29
C SER A 158 0.99 -16.21 18.84
N LEU A 159 1.04 -15.27 19.80
CA LEU A 159 1.31 -13.87 19.49
C LEU A 159 2.71 -13.66 18.88
N SER A 160 3.70 -14.45 19.28
CA SER A 160 5.07 -14.34 18.77
C SER A 160 5.24 -14.77 17.32
N SER A 161 4.28 -15.54 16.76
CA SER A 161 4.28 -15.95 15.35
C SER A 161 3.10 -15.35 14.56
N ALA A 162 2.39 -14.38 15.16
CA ALA A 162 1.32 -13.65 14.50
C ALA A 162 1.86 -12.40 13.79
N LEU A 163 1.33 -12.14 12.59
CA LEU A 163 1.44 -10.87 11.89
C LEU A 163 0.07 -10.18 11.92
N TYR A 164 0.04 -8.92 12.34
CA TYR A 164 -1.13 -8.06 12.17
C TYR A 164 -0.93 -7.00 11.07
N VAL A 165 -1.89 -6.86 10.16
CA VAL A 165 -1.89 -5.88 9.06
C VAL A 165 -3.08 -4.94 9.21
N GLY A 166 -2.86 -3.62 9.24
CA GLY A 166 -3.94 -2.62 9.32
C GLY A 166 -3.50 -1.23 8.86
N ASP A 167 -4.46 -0.32 8.67
CA ASP A 167 -4.26 0.96 7.97
C ASP A 167 -4.50 2.21 8.83
N ASN A 168 -5.21 2.11 9.96
CA ASN A 168 -5.71 3.31 10.65
C ASN A 168 -5.62 3.28 12.19
N ASP A 169 -6.23 4.28 12.81
CA ASP A 169 -6.25 4.50 14.25
C ASP A 169 -6.96 3.38 15.03
N ASN A 170 -7.94 2.69 14.45
CA ASN A 170 -8.59 1.53 15.06
C ASN A 170 -7.64 0.31 15.14
N ASP A 171 -6.62 0.27 14.27
CA ASP A 171 -5.58 -0.76 14.25
C ASP A 171 -4.39 -0.44 15.15
N GLN A 172 -4.14 0.85 15.41
CA GLN A 172 -3.00 1.31 16.20
C GLN A 172 -2.86 0.59 17.55
N PRO A 173 -3.91 0.38 18.36
CA PRO A 173 -3.80 -0.35 19.62
C PRO A 173 -3.41 -1.83 19.44
N VAL A 174 -3.86 -2.47 18.36
CA VAL A 174 -3.49 -3.86 18.03
C VAL A 174 -2.02 -3.94 17.66
N ILE A 175 -1.56 -3.03 16.79
CA ILE A 175 -0.17 -2.96 16.34
C ILE A 175 0.78 -2.74 17.52
N LYS A 176 0.50 -1.75 18.39
CA LYS A 176 1.33 -1.49 19.58
C LYS A 176 1.41 -2.71 20.48
N TYR A 177 0.25 -3.28 20.81
CA TYR A 177 0.18 -4.44 21.68
C TYR A 177 0.93 -5.64 21.11
N LEU A 178 0.70 -6.01 19.85
CA LEU A 178 1.34 -7.18 19.25
C LEU A 178 2.86 -7.01 19.17
N CYS A 179 3.34 -5.81 18.84
CA CYS A 179 4.75 -5.46 18.87
C CYS A 179 5.35 -5.67 20.27
N ASP A 180 4.68 -5.18 21.33
CA ASP A 180 5.11 -5.37 22.72
C ASP A 180 5.13 -6.86 23.15
N GLN A 181 4.35 -7.72 22.50
CA GLN A 181 4.32 -9.16 22.74
C GLN A 181 5.34 -9.95 21.91
N GLY A 182 6.15 -9.28 21.09
CA GLY A 182 7.13 -9.90 20.20
C GLY A 182 6.54 -10.52 18.94
N GLY A 183 5.33 -10.10 18.54
CA GLY A 183 4.74 -10.44 17.25
C GLY A 183 5.08 -9.41 16.17
N TYR A 184 4.65 -9.70 14.93
CA TYR A 184 4.98 -8.93 13.74
C TYR A 184 3.84 -7.98 13.35
N THR A 185 4.17 -6.83 12.78
CA THR A 185 3.16 -5.81 12.44
C THR A 185 3.47 -5.11 11.13
N ALA A 186 2.45 -4.87 10.32
CA ALA A 186 2.53 -4.13 9.08
C ALA A 186 1.49 -3.01 9.04
N ALA A 187 1.93 -1.79 8.73
CA ALA A 187 1.07 -0.67 8.42
C ALA A 187 0.79 -0.68 6.91
N PHE A 188 -0.46 -0.89 6.52
CA PHE A 188 -0.88 -0.91 5.12
C PHE A 188 -1.42 0.46 4.71
N ARG A 189 -0.77 1.14 3.75
CA ARG A 189 -1.19 2.46 3.23
C ARG A 189 -1.72 3.40 4.33
N PRO A 190 -0.94 3.71 5.39
CA PRO A 190 -1.45 4.36 6.60
C PRO A 190 -1.74 5.86 6.43
N TYR A 191 -2.27 6.29 5.28
CA TYR A 191 -2.53 7.68 4.91
C TYR A 191 -3.39 8.44 5.92
N ARG A 192 -4.25 7.73 6.67
CA ARG A 192 -5.13 8.32 7.70
C ARG A 192 -4.53 8.31 9.10
N CYS A 193 -3.46 7.56 9.32
CA CYS A 193 -2.75 7.48 10.59
C CYS A 193 -1.25 7.28 10.33
N PRO A 194 -0.53 8.32 9.86
CA PRO A 194 0.91 8.22 9.56
C PRO A 194 1.76 7.76 10.76
N GLU A 195 1.26 7.92 11.98
CA GLU A 195 1.89 7.43 13.21
C GLU A 195 2.07 5.90 13.20
N LEU A 196 1.33 5.16 12.38
CA LEU A 196 1.54 3.72 12.18
C LEU A 196 2.91 3.41 11.55
N GLU A 197 3.46 4.32 10.74
CA GLU A 197 4.79 4.16 10.13
C GLU A 197 5.90 4.09 11.19
N GLU A 198 5.70 4.75 12.35
CA GLU A 198 6.70 4.80 13.41
C GLU A 198 6.66 3.58 14.34
N ILE A 199 5.56 2.82 14.36
CA ILE A 199 5.33 1.73 15.31
C ILE A 199 5.25 0.34 14.67
N ALA A 200 4.96 0.26 13.37
CA ALA A 200 4.90 -1.01 12.66
C ALA A 200 6.30 -1.47 12.26
N HIS A 201 6.52 -2.78 12.13
CA HIS A 201 7.79 -3.32 11.65
C HIS A 201 8.03 -3.00 10.17
N ILE A 202 6.96 -2.85 9.40
CA ILE A 202 7.02 -2.45 8.00
C ILE A 202 5.81 -1.60 7.62
N THR A 203 6.02 -0.65 6.72
CA THR A 203 4.94 0.00 5.97
C THR A 203 4.91 -0.56 4.56
N VAL A 204 3.74 -0.92 4.07
CA VAL A 204 3.54 -1.49 2.72
C VAL A 204 2.39 -0.79 2.00
N ASP A 205 2.51 -0.68 0.68
CA ASP A 205 1.48 -0.08 -0.18
C ASP A 205 0.74 -1.13 -1.02
N ASP A 206 1.17 -2.39 -0.98
CA ASP A 206 0.56 -3.50 -1.71
C ASP A 206 0.92 -4.84 -1.03
N PHE A 207 0.14 -5.88 -1.35
CA PHE A 207 0.35 -7.21 -0.78
C PHE A 207 1.57 -7.93 -1.38
N THR A 208 2.07 -7.51 -2.54
CA THR A 208 3.31 -8.05 -3.14
C THR A 208 4.53 -7.70 -2.27
N THR A 209 4.64 -6.45 -1.85
CA THR A 209 5.71 -5.98 -0.95
C THR A 209 5.60 -6.68 0.40
N LEU A 210 4.38 -6.86 0.91
CA LEU A 210 4.14 -7.61 2.13
C LEU A 210 4.60 -9.06 2.00
N HIS A 211 4.30 -9.73 0.88
CA HIS A 211 4.74 -11.09 0.61
C HIS A 211 6.27 -11.21 0.71
N HIS A 212 6.99 -10.35 0.00
CA HIS A 212 8.46 -10.39 -0.01
C HIS A 212 9.06 -10.15 1.38
N TRP A 213 8.46 -9.24 2.16
CA TRP A 213 8.88 -9.04 3.53
C TRP A 213 8.65 -10.28 4.40
N ILE A 214 7.48 -10.90 4.34
CA ILE A 214 7.19 -12.12 5.11
C ILE A 214 8.14 -13.26 4.68
N GLU A 215 8.39 -13.44 3.38
CA GLU A 215 9.36 -14.41 2.86
C GLU A 215 10.76 -14.18 3.46
N SER A 216 11.20 -12.91 3.49
CA SER A 216 12.51 -12.58 4.05
C SER A 216 12.59 -12.92 5.54
N VAL A 217 11.54 -12.61 6.32
CA VAL A 217 11.43 -12.93 7.75
C VAL A 217 11.48 -14.45 7.94
N ASN A 218 10.68 -15.20 7.20
CA ASN A 218 10.48 -16.63 7.43
C ASN A 218 11.61 -17.52 6.89
N THR A 219 12.42 -17.03 5.96
CA THR A 219 13.55 -17.79 5.39
C THR A 219 14.88 -17.51 6.09
N ASN A 220 14.88 -16.76 7.21
CA ASN A 220 16.09 -16.30 7.90
C ASN A 220 17.07 -15.53 6.99
N ASN A 221 16.56 -14.96 5.90
CA ASN A 221 17.27 -13.97 5.09
C ASN A 221 17.06 -12.54 5.63
N PHE A 222 16.22 -12.36 6.66
CA PHE A 222 16.05 -11.08 7.32
C PHE A 222 17.06 -10.88 8.44
N ARG A 223 17.97 -9.92 8.20
CA ARG A 223 18.64 -9.18 9.27
C ARG A 223 17.62 -8.15 9.76
N GLU A 224 17.43 -8.07 11.07
CA GLU A 224 16.52 -7.11 11.70
C GLU A 224 16.83 -5.67 11.23
N ARG A 225 15.92 -5.06 10.46
CA ARG A 225 15.34 -3.70 10.63
C ARG A 225 14.68 -3.17 9.35
N SER A 226 13.62 -2.38 9.51
CA SER A 226 13.01 -1.56 8.45
C SER A 226 13.98 -0.52 7.84
N ASP A 227 15.15 -0.33 8.45
CA ASP A 227 16.25 0.49 7.95
C ASP A 227 16.92 -0.09 6.69
N ASP A 228 16.67 -1.37 6.37
CA ASP A 228 17.27 -2.05 5.23
C ASP A 228 16.44 -1.92 3.94
N ILE A 229 15.20 -1.40 3.97
CA ILE A 229 14.45 -1.10 2.73
C ILE A 229 14.63 0.37 2.36
N VAL A 230 15.48 0.62 1.38
CA VAL A 230 15.67 1.97 0.83
C VAL A 230 14.63 2.22 -0.24
N ARG A 231 13.62 3.04 0.11
CA ARG A 231 12.65 3.57 -0.84
C ARG A 231 13.27 4.69 -1.65
N ALA A 232 13.28 4.56 -2.96
CA ALA A 232 13.89 5.48 -3.90
C ALA A 232 12.96 5.81 -5.06
N VAL A 233 13.28 6.88 -5.78
CA VAL A 233 12.63 7.27 -7.02
C VAL A 233 13.65 7.47 -8.12
N GLY A 234 13.25 7.26 -9.37
CA GLY A 234 13.95 7.76 -10.55
C GLY A 234 12.99 8.54 -11.42
N VAL A 235 13.48 9.58 -12.08
CA VAL A 235 12.68 10.36 -13.04
C VAL A 235 13.37 10.41 -14.40
N VAL A 236 12.64 9.97 -15.42
CA VAL A 236 13.02 10.10 -16.82
C VAL A 236 12.40 11.38 -17.35
N ILE A 237 13.20 12.44 -17.38
CA ILE A 237 12.79 13.74 -17.92
C ILE A 237 13.08 13.73 -19.42
N GLU A 238 12.03 13.77 -20.24
CA GLU A 238 12.15 13.72 -21.70
C GLU A 238 11.91 15.08 -22.36
N TYR A 239 12.75 15.41 -23.32
CA TYR A 239 12.62 16.58 -24.17
C TYR A 239 13.15 16.26 -25.58
N GLU A 240 12.30 16.39 -26.60
CA GLU A 240 12.66 16.15 -28.00
C GLU A 240 13.36 14.80 -28.26
N GLN A 241 12.82 13.69 -27.74
CA GLN A 241 13.37 12.32 -27.85
C GLN A 241 14.74 12.13 -27.18
N ARG A 242 15.16 13.09 -26.37
CA ARG A 242 16.34 13.01 -25.51
C ARG A 242 15.90 12.94 -24.06
N VAL A 243 16.73 12.30 -23.24
CA VAL A 243 16.50 12.20 -21.81
C VAL A 243 17.58 12.94 -21.05
N VAL A 244 17.19 13.56 -19.95
CA VAL A 244 18.13 14.18 -19.01
C VAL A 244 18.80 13.09 -18.19
N VAL A 245 20.13 13.11 -18.17
CA VAL A 245 20.97 12.19 -17.41
C VAL A 245 21.94 12.99 -16.56
N VAL A 246 22.26 12.45 -15.39
CA VAL A 246 23.15 13.07 -14.41
C VAL A 246 24.34 12.17 -14.13
N TYR A 247 25.48 12.78 -13.84
CA TYR A 247 26.67 12.09 -13.37
C TYR A 247 26.76 12.18 -11.85
N ASP A 248 26.61 11.05 -11.16
CA ASP A 248 26.73 10.93 -9.72
C ASP A 248 28.22 10.82 -9.34
N ASN A 249 28.77 11.85 -8.70
CA ASN A 249 30.18 11.88 -8.30
C ASN A 249 30.52 10.88 -7.19
N LYS A 250 29.56 10.52 -6.33
CA LYS A 250 29.82 9.58 -5.22
C LYS A 250 29.92 8.16 -5.73
N ARG A 251 29.10 7.82 -6.73
CA ARG A 251 29.03 6.48 -7.33
C ARG A 251 29.87 6.35 -8.60
N GLU A 252 30.33 7.48 -9.14
CA GLU A 252 31.11 7.58 -10.38
C GLU A 252 30.39 6.99 -11.62
N ILE A 253 29.07 7.10 -11.67
CA ILE A 253 28.23 6.55 -12.74
C ILE A 253 27.32 7.61 -13.38
N TRP A 254 27.00 7.40 -14.65
CA TRP A 254 25.87 8.07 -15.29
C TRP A 254 24.56 7.39 -14.92
N THR A 255 23.54 8.19 -14.61
CA THR A 255 22.21 7.70 -14.24
C THR A 255 21.11 8.68 -14.65
N ILE A 256 19.85 8.28 -14.46
CA ILE A 256 18.71 9.20 -14.50
C ILE A 256 18.60 9.90 -13.14
N PRO A 257 18.06 11.12 -13.05
CA PRO A 257 17.88 11.78 -11.77
C PRO A 257 17.14 10.88 -10.78
N SER A 258 17.70 10.66 -9.60
CA SER A 258 17.20 9.65 -8.67
C SER A 258 17.70 9.85 -7.25
N GLY A 259 16.84 9.59 -6.27
CA GLY A 259 17.25 9.67 -4.87
C GLY A 259 16.29 8.99 -3.93
N ARG A 260 16.58 9.08 -2.64
CA ARG A 260 15.78 8.44 -1.59
C ARG A 260 14.52 9.25 -1.34
N LYS A 261 13.41 8.52 -1.20
CA LYS A 261 12.16 9.10 -0.71
C LYS A 261 12.34 9.54 0.75
N ARG A 262 11.94 10.77 1.07
CA ARG A 262 11.91 11.33 2.43
C ARG A 262 10.69 10.80 3.21
N PRO A 263 10.71 10.87 4.55
CA PRO A 263 9.52 10.61 5.35
C PRO A 263 8.36 11.52 4.93
N LEU A 264 7.13 10.99 4.90
CA LEU A 264 5.88 11.72 4.63
C LEU A 264 5.69 12.34 3.22
N GLU A 265 6.67 12.29 2.32
CA GLU A 265 6.44 12.66 0.90
C GLU A 265 5.84 11.48 0.12
N SER A 266 5.06 11.71 -0.93
CA SER A 266 4.65 10.66 -1.86
C SER A 266 5.78 10.35 -2.87
N PHE A 267 5.72 9.21 -3.57
CA PHE A 267 6.70 8.89 -4.62
C PHE A 267 6.68 9.92 -5.77
N ASN A 268 5.50 10.41 -6.16
CA ASN A 268 5.38 11.52 -7.12
C ASN A 268 6.06 12.81 -6.64
N GLN A 269 5.89 13.16 -5.35
CA GLN A 269 6.53 14.34 -4.76
C GLN A 269 8.04 14.17 -4.67
N ALA A 270 8.51 12.98 -4.32
CA ALA A 270 9.92 12.62 -4.33
C ALA A 270 10.52 12.75 -5.75
N ALA A 271 9.84 12.23 -6.77
CA ALA A 271 10.31 12.30 -8.16
C ALA A 271 10.42 13.75 -8.66
N ALA A 272 9.42 14.59 -8.35
CA ALA A 272 9.46 16.03 -8.64
C ALA A 272 10.66 16.71 -7.96
N ARG A 273 10.88 16.38 -6.68
CA ARG A 273 11.97 16.93 -5.88
C ARG A 273 13.34 16.51 -6.41
N GLU A 274 13.58 15.22 -6.62
CA GLU A 274 14.87 14.72 -7.11
C GLU A 274 15.18 15.25 -8.52
N GLY A 275 14.17 15.29 -9.41
CA GLY A 275 14.31 15.91 -10.72
C GLY A 275 14.79 17.37 -10.61
N ARG A 276 14.17 18.15 -9.72
CA ARG A 276 14.56 19.54 -9.49
C ARG A 276 15.91 19.70 -8.79
N GLU A 277 16.16 18.95 -7.73
CA GLU A 277 17.36 19.06 -6.90
C GLU A 277 18.62 18.66 -7.71
N GLU A 278 18.55 17.59 -8.51
CA GLU A 278 19.69 17.07 -9.26
C GLU A 278 19.92 17.73 -10.62
N THR A 279 18.86 18.27 -11.26
CA THR A 279 18.98 18.88 -12.60
C THR A 279 18.85 20.40 -12.60
N GLY A 280 18.19 20.98 -11.59
CA GLY A 280 17.78 22.38 -11.56
C GLY A 280 16.50 22.68 -12.35
N LEU A 281 15.88 21.68 -12.96
CA LEU A 281 14.68 21.86 -13.78
C LEU A 281 13.40 21.83 -12.95
N GLU A 282 12.46 22.71 -13.27
CA GLU A 282 11.06 22.50 -12.92
C GLU A 282 10.48 21.47 -13.90
N ILE A 283 9.74 20.49 -13.39
CA ILE A 283 9.16 19.41 -14.19
C ILE A 283 7.65 19.33 -13.99
N ASP A 284 6.93 18.93 -15.03
CA ASP A 284 5.48 18.73 -15.07
C ASP A 284 5.16 17.39 -15.76
N GLU A 285 3.88 17.02 -15.81
CA GLU A 285 3.38 15.78 -16.42
C GLU A 285 4.07 14.53 -15.84
N ILE A 286 4.12 14.44 -14.50
CA ILE A 286 4.73 13.31 -13.81
C ILE A 286 3.81 12.09 -13.89
N HIS A 287 4.28 11.03 -14.56
CA HIS A 287 3.54 9.80 -14.79
C HIS A 287 4.32 8.59 -14.31
N PHE A 288 3.66 7.68 -13.61
CA PHE A 288 4.25 6.41 -13.19
C PHE A 288 4.59 5.53 -14.41
N VAL A 289 5.79 4.96 -14.42
CA VAL A 289 6.29 4.09 -15.49
C VAL A 289 6.35 2.64 -15.00
N GLU A 290 7.16 2.37 -13.96
CA GLU A 290 7.42 1.00 -13.49
C GLU A 290 8.02 0.97 -12.07
N LYS A 291 7.88 -0.15 -11.38
CA LYS A 291 8.47 -0.46 -10.05
C LYS A 291 9.63 -1.45 -10.18
N TYR A 292 10.67 -1.25 -9.39
CA TYR A 292 11.83 -2.14 -9.34
C TYR A 292 12.20 -2.48 -7.89
N VAL A 293 12.52 -3.74 -7.65
CA VAL A 293 13.11 -4.22 -6.40
C VAL A 293 14.48 -4.81 -6.73
N ARG A 294 15.52 -4.39 -6.02
CA ARG A 294 16.88 -4.91 -6.19
C ARG A 294 17.65 -4.90 -4.89
N ASP A 295 18.70 -5.72 -4.82
CA ASP A 295 19.69 -5.60 -3.76
C ASP A 295 20.52 -4.30 -3.96
N GLY A 296 20.66 -3.56 -2.88
CA GLY A 296 21.43 -2.34 -2.74
C GLY A 296 22.90 -2.63 -2.43
N ASP A 297 23.75 -1.64 -2.71
CA ASP A 297 25.20 -1.78 -2.65
C ASP A 297 25.71 -1.99 -1.20
N ARG A 298 24.86 -1.78 -0.17
CA ARG A 298 25.20 -1.96 1.25
C ARG A 298 24.51 -3.16 1.88
N GLY A 299 23.87 -4.02 1.08
CA GLY A 299 23.08 -5.16 1.55
C GLY A 299 21.64 -4.79 1.96
N ASP A 300 21.23 -3.55 1.69
CA ASP A 300 19.86 -3.06 1.76
C ASP A 300 19.02 -3.58 0.57
N ILE A 301 17.70 -3.65 0.68
CA ILE A 301 16.78 -3.86 -0.44
C ILE A 301 16.32 -2.49 -0.94
N VAL A 302 16.56 -2.18 -2.21
CA VAL A 302 16.13 -0.93 -2.84
C VAL A 302 14.80 -1.16 -3.56
N TYR A 303 13.74 -0.55 -3.04
CA TYR A 303 12.46 -0.39 -3.74
C TYR A 303 12.48 0.94 -4.48
N LYS A 304 12.42 0.92 -5.81
CA LYS A 304 12.49 2.12 -6.65
C LYS A 304 11.30 2.23 -7.59
N GLU A 305 10.60 3.36 -7.53
CA GLU A 305 9.60 3.73 -8.55
C GLU A 305 10.21 4.65 -9.59
N VAL A 306 9.91 4.41 -10.87
CA VAL A 306 10.36 5.25 -11.97
C VAL A 306 9.18 6.01 -12.56
N TYR A 307 9.39 7.30 -12.76
CA TYR A 307 8.42 8.23 -13.31
C TYR A 307 8.93 8.85 -14.61
N ALA A 308 8.02 9.12 -15.54
CA ALA A 308 8.24 9.97 -16.69
C ALA A 308 7.83 11.40 -16.35
N ALA A 309 8.57 12.39 -16.86
CA ALA A 309 8.21 13.79 -16.72
C ALA A 309 8.69 14.61 -17.91
N ARG A 310 8.19 15.84 -18.04
CA ARG A 310 8.67 16.83 -19.00
C ARG A 310 9.20 18.07 -18.29
N PRO A 311 10.21 18.75 -18.83
CA PRO A 311 10.64 20.04 -18.29
C PRO A 311 9.58 21.11 -18.57
N VAL A 312 9.47 22.07 -17.66
CA VAL A 312 8.67 23.28 -17.88
C VAL A 312 9.48 24.26 -18.75
N GLY A 313 9.02 24.49 -19.98
CA GLY A 313 9.64 25.41 -20.92
C GLY A 313 10.67 24.76 -21.84
N GLU A 314 11.34 25.59 -22.65
CA GLU A 314 12.38 25.12 -23.58
C GLU A 314 13.72 24.91 -22.87
N LEU A 315 14.41 23.83 -23.22
CA LEU A 315 15.74 23.53 -22.68
C LEU A 315 16.84 24.14 -23.55
N THR A 316 17.80 24.78 -22.90
CA THR A 316 19.04 25.30 -23.48
C THR A 316 20.25 24.70 -22.76
N SER A 317 21.46 24.92 -23.28
CA SER A 317 22.70 24.44 -22.64
C SER A 317 22.90 24.96 -21.21
N ASP A 318 22.32 26.12 -20.88
CA ASP A 318 22.46 26.77 -19.57
C ASP A 318 21.30 26.47 -18.61
N SER A 319 20.35 25.63 -19.05
CA SER A 319 19.14 25.30 -18.27
C SER A 319 19.41 24.40 -17.07
N PHE A 320 20.57 23.74 -17.01
CA PHE A 320 20.89 22.81 -15.92
C PHE A 320 21.62 23.53 -14.78
N GLN A 321 20.99 23.59 -13.61
CA GLN A 321 21.54 24.20 -12.40
C GLN A 321 21.30 23.31 -11.18
N PRO A 322 22.05 22.20 -11.03
CA PRO A 322 21.91 21.30 -9.89
C PRO A 322 22.00 22.05 -8.56
N LEU A 323 21.03 21.80 -7.68
CA LEU A 323 20.96 22.44 -6.36
C LEU A 323 21.80 21.67 -5.33
N VAL A 324 22.06 20.38 -5.58
CA VAL A 324 22.87 19.51 -4.73
C VAL A 324 24.37 19.70 -4.97
N ARG A 325 24.99 20.60 -4.19
CA ARG A 325 26.41 20.92 -4.33
C ARG A 325 27.31 19.71 -4.07
N GLY A 326 28.06 19.29 -5.08
CA GLY A 326 29.12 18.28 -4.99
C GLY A 326 28.67 16.84 -5.26
N GLU A 327 27.37 16.56 -5.25
CA GLU A 327 26.82 15.23 -5.53
C GLU A 327 26.69 14.97 -7.04
N ILE A 328 26.20 15.96 -7.78
CA ILE A 328 26.06 15.89 -9.23
C ILE A 328 27.22 16.64 -9.88
N GLY A 329 28.01 15.93 -10.68
CA GLY A 329 29.15 16.49 -11.39
C GLY A 329 28.78 17.13 -12.71
N GLU A 330 27.84 16.52 -13.44
CA GLU A 330 27.43 16.97 -14.76
C GLU A 330 25.99 16.54 -15.06
N VAL A 331 25.28 17.35 -15.85
CA VAL A 331 23.94 17.04 -16.38
C VAL A 331 23.98 17.16 -17.90
N ARG A 332 23.41 16.18 -18.61
CA ARG A 332 23.37 16.17 -20.08
C ARG A 332 21.98 15.81 -20.59
N LEU A 333 21.67 16.34 -21.77
CA LEU A 333 20.52 15.93 -22.56
C LEU A 333 20.99 15.00 -23.70
N VAL A 334 20.62 13.73 -23.63
CA VAL A 334 21.21 12.67 -24.48
C VAL A 334 20.12 11.91 -25.23
N PRO A 335 20.29 11.61 -26.54
CA PRO A 335 19.31 10.82 -27.29
C PRO A 335 19.06 9.45 -26.64
N LEU A 336 17.78 9.13 -26.41
CA LEU A 336 17.40 7.91 -25.71
C LEU A 336 17.92 6.64 -26.41
N ASP A 337 17.80 6.60 -27.74
CA ASP A 337 18.26 5.47 -28.54
C ASP A 337 19.78 5.27 -28.49
N GLU A 338 20.56 6.35 -28.31
CA GLU A 338 22.01 6.23 -28.17
C GLU A 338 22.41 5.63 -26.83
N ILE A 339 21.64 5.89 -25.77
CA ILE A 339 21.85 5.28 -24.46
C ILE A 339 21.48 3.78 -24.53
N ILE A 340 20.27 3.46 -24.99
CA ILE A 340 19.75 2.10 -24.97
C ILE A 340 20.57 1.15 -25.86
N ASN A 341 20.99 1.61 -27.05
CA ASN A 341 21.63 0.75 -28.04
C ASN A 341 23.15 0.68 -27.93
N LYS A 342 23.81 1.76 -27.49
CA LYS A 342 25.27 1.85 -27.46
C LYS A 342 25.86 1.91 -26.06
N ASN A 343 25.06 2.29 -25.06
CA ASN A 343 25.50 2.54 -23.67
C ASN A 343 26.84 3.30 -23.58
N HIS A 344 27.00 4.34 -24.41
CA HIS A 344 28.26 5.09 -24.53
C HIS A 344 28.66 5.84 -23.23
N LEU A 345 27.72 5.98 -22.29
CA LEU A 345 27.92 6.54 -20.96
C LEU A 345 28.30 5.49 -19.91
N ASN A 346 28.42 4.22 -20.30
CA ASN A 346 28.72 3.10 -19.41
C ASN A 346 27.78 3.04 -18.19
N MET A 347 26.48 3.27 -18.42
CA MET A 347 25.47 3.18 -17.37
C MET A 347 25.31 1.73 -16.91
N PRO A 348 25.02 1.51 -15.62
CA PRO A 348 24.66 0.18 -15.14
C PRO A 348 23.44 -0.39 -15.90
N GLU A 349 23.42 -1.70 -16.13
CA GLU A 349 22.36 -2.35 -16.91
C GLU A 349 20.96 -2.13 -16.32
N TYR A 350 20.85 -2.03 -14.99
CA TYR A 350 19.57 -1.76 -14.33
C TYR A 350 19.01 -0.36 -14.67
N ILE A 351 19.87 0.63 -14.96
CA ILE A 351 19.45 1.96 -15.42
C ILE A 351 19.05 1.90 -16.90
N ILE A 352 19.81 1.17 -17.72
CA ILE A 352 19.46 0.94 -19.13
C ILE A 352 18.10 0.25 -19.24
N GLN A 353 17.82 -0.72 -18.35
CA GLN A 353 16.53 -1.39 -18.30
C GLN A 353 15.39 -0.41 -17.96
N GLN A 354 15.57 0.49 -16.99
CA GLN A 354 14.61 1.55 -16.67
C GLN A 354 14.29 2.43 -17.90
N LEU A 355 15.30 2.77 -18.70
CA LEU A 355 15.13 3.56 -19.92
C LEU A 355 14.41 2.77 -21.04
N ARG A 356 14.65 1.47 -21.17
CA ARG A 356 13.89 0.59 -22.10
C ARG A 356 12.43 0.49 -21.70
N ASP A 357 12.15 0.38 -20.40
CA ASP A 357 10.78 0.32 -19.88
C ASP A 357 10.05 1.64 -20.10
N TYR A 358 10.73 2.77 -19.85
CA TYR A 358 10.25 4.09 -20.26
C TYR A 358 9.97 4.18 -21.77
N GLN A 359 10.88 3.70 -22.64
CA GLN A 359 10.66 3.74 -24.09
C GLN A 359 9.38 2.98 -24.49
N ARG A 360 9.17 1.79 -23.93
CA ARG A 360 7.95 1.00 -24.14
C ARG A 360 6.71 1.72 -23.63
N TRP A 361 6.79 2.27 -22.42
CA TRP A 361 5.72 3.05 -21.80
C TRP A 361 5.36 4.26 -22.67
N SER A 362 6.35 5.03 -23.12
CA SER A 362 6.16 6.24 -23.94
C SER A 362 5.51 5.93 -25.28
N ILE A 363 5.84 4.81 -25.93
CA ILE A 363 5.18 4.40 -27.19
C ILE A 363 3.68 4.16 -26.99
N ASN A 364 3.29 3.58 -25.85
CA ASN A 364 1.90 3.27 -25.54
C ASN A 364 1.08 4.50 -25.10
N HIS A 365 1.74 5.53 -24.57
CA HIS A 365 1.09 6.72 -23.99
C HIS A 365 1.22 8.00 -24.85
N ARG A 366 1.88 7.94 -26.01
CA ARG A 366 1.93 9.03 -27.02
C ARG A 366 0.75 9.03 -28.00
N ARG A 367 -0.36 8.33 -27.70
CA ARG A 367 -1.56 8.25 -28.55
C ARG A 367 -2.66 9.20 -28.14
#